data_AF-A0AAN8H8F5-F1
#
_entry.id   AF-A0AAN8H8F5-F1
#
_cell.length_a   1.000
_cell.length_b   1.000
_cell.length_c   1.000
_cell.angle_alpha   90.00
_cell.angle_beta   90.00
_cell.angle_gamma   90.00
#
_symmetry.space_group_name_H-M   'P 1'
#
loop_
_entity.id
_entity.type
_entity.pdbx_description
1 polymer ?
#
loop_
_entity_poly.entity_id
_entity_poly.type
_entity_poly.pdbx_seq_one_letter_code
_entity_poly.pdbx_strand_id
1 'polypeptide(L)'
;MAREFHKGNFAIHKSRREYSGLAIDQAHEQNNAVIKGDGGAIGLTEDTSALRRWMVAGPEVSRLVAGYEAMSGMKDATYSSRHHEQTRSAQKSFFAKVKSLSAVMQEMGNPFQEESADLLVLDTKNIADPNSS
;
A
#
# COMPACT_ATOMS: atom_id res chain seq x y z
N MET A 1 -9.98 5.20 19.78
CA MET A 1 -9.22 4.62 18.65
C MET A 1 -10.05 4.20 17.43
N ALA A 2 -11.40 4.06 17.47
CA ALA A 2 -12.11 3.39 16.36
C ALA A 2 -12.83 4.30 15.32
N ARG A 3 -13.28 5.53 15.63
CA ARG A 3 -14.18 6.28 14.71
C ARG A 3 -13.50 6.72 13.40
N GLU A 4 -12.31 7.29 13.48
CA GLU A 4 -11.59 7.77 12.28
C GLU A 4 -11.05 6.61 11.43
N PHE A 5 -10.70 5.48 12.06
CA PHE A 5 -10.34 4.26 11.35
C PHE A 5 -11.53 3.69 10.54
N HIS A 6 -12.73 3.64 11.13
CA HIS A 6 -13.92 3.19 10.41
C HIS A 6 -14.36 4.14 9.29
N LYS A 7 -14.04 5.44 9.39
CA LYS A 7 -14.30 6.40 8.32
C LYS A 7 -13.34 6.24 7.13
N GLY A 8 -12.23 5.52 7.29
CA GLY A 8 -11.27 5.31 6.21
C GLY A 8 -10.51 6.57 5.80
N ASN A 9 -10.48 7.62 6.64
CA ASN A 9 -9.86 8.93 6.34
C ASN A 9 -8.33 8.87 6.16
N PHE A 10 -7.73 7.69 6.25
CA PHE A 10 -6.32 7.43 5.99
C PHE A 10 -6.07 6.86 4.58
N ALA A 11 -7.14 6.61 3.80
CA ALA A 11 -7.08 6.06 2.45
C ALA A 11 -7.73 6.99 1.41
N ILE A 12 -7.13 7.07 0.24
CA ILE A 12 -7.61 7.83 -0.92
C ILE A 12 -7.98 6.85 -2.04
N HIS A 13 -9.10 7.10 -2.71
CA HIS A 13 -9.53 6.32 -3.87
C HIS A 13 -9.26 7.10 -5.15
N LYS A 14 -8.25 6.68 -5.92
CA LYS A 14 -7.99 7.24 -7.27
C LYS A 14 -8.94 6.68 -8.34
N SER A 15 -9.66 5.60 -8.03
CA SER A 15 -10.61 4.96 -8.93
C SER A 15 -11.91 4.61 -8.19
N ARG A 16 -12.97 4.30 -8.93
CA ARG A 16 -14.25 3.83 -8.37
C ARG A 16 -14.25 2.33 -8.02
N ARG A 17 -13.10 1.65 -8.07
CA ARG A 17 -13.01 0.20 -7.79
C ARG A 17 -13.06 -0.07 -6.29
N GLU A 18 -13.76 -1.13 -5.90
CA GLU A 18 -14.08 -1.48 -4.50
C GLU A 18 -12.87 -1.87 -3.63
N TYR A 19 -11.69 -2.06 -4.22
CA TYR A 19 -10.43 -2.37 -3.53
C TYR A 19 -9.28 -1.52 -4.07
N SER A 20 -9.50 -0.20 -4.15
CA SER A 20 -8.51 0.75 -4.69
C SER A 20 -8.15 1.88 -3.73
N GLY A 21 -8.46 1.69 -2.43
CA GLY A 21 -8.02 2.60 -1.39
C GLY A 21 -6.50 2.52 -1.25
N LEU A 22 -5.83 3.66 -1.33
CA LEU A 22 -4.39 3.82 -1.19
C LEU A 22 -4.11 4.65 0.05
N ALA A 23 -3.08 4.31 0.83
CA ALA A 23 -2.62 5.21 1.88
C ALA A 23 -2.22 6.57 1.28
N ILE A 24 -2.40 7.66 2.04
CA ILE A 24 -2.21 9.04 1.55
C ILE A 24 -0.79 9.27 1.00
N ASP A 25 0.21 8.74 1.70
CA ASP A 25 1.62 8.77 1.31
C ASP A 25 1.88 8.00 0.01
N GLN A 26 1.29 6.80 -0.13
CA GLN A 26 1.38 6.00 -1.34
C GLN A 26 0.68 6.67 -2.54
N ALA A 27 -0.46 7.34 -2.30
CA ALA A 27 -1.15 8.12 -3.32
C ALA A 27 -0.30 9.31 -3.79
N HIS A 28 0.40 9.97 -2.87
CA HIS A 28 1.34 11.05 -3.16
C HIS A 28 2.54 10.52 -3.97
N GLU A 29 3.13 9.40 -3.54
CA GLU A 29 4.25 8.75 -4.24
C GLU A 29 3.91 8.39 -5.69
N GLN A 30 2.73 7.80 -5.91
CA GLN A 30 2.25 7.48 -7.26
C GLN A 30 1.98 8.73 -8.11
N ASN A 31 1.45 9.81 -7.53
CA ASN A 31 1.25 11.06 -8.29
C ASN A 31 2.58 11.67 -8.72
N ASN A 32 3.60 11.45 -7.90
CA ASN A 32 4.94 11.95 -8.09
C ASN A 32 5.78 11.08 -9.03
N ALA A 33 5.38 9.81 -9.24
CA ALA A 33 6.02 8.90 -10.19
C ALA A 33 5.92 9.38 -11.65
N VAL A 34 4.90 10.16 -12.00
CA VAL A 34 4.78 10.77 -13.34
C VAL A 34 5.90 11.80 -13.60
N ILE A 35 6.42 12.42 -12.53
CA ILE A 35 7.43 13.49 -12.60
C ILE A 35 8.83 12.94 -12.32
N LYS A 36 8.94 11.93 -11.45
CA LYS A 36 10.15 11.13 -11.25
C LYS A 36 10.23 10.10 -12.40
N GLY A 37 10.83 10.48 -13.54
CA GLY A 37 11.03 9.55 -14.66
C GLY A 37 11.81 8.27 -14.28
N ASP A 38 12.17 7.43 -15.24
CA ASP A 38 12.76 6.09 -15.00
C ASP A 38 14.03 6.07 -14.11
N GLY A 39 14.70 7.21 -13.91
CA GLY A 39 15.85 7.37 -13.00
C GLY A 39 15.51 7.61 -11.52
N GLY A 40 14.22 7.62 -11.15
CA GLY A 40 13.79 7.87 -9.77
C GLY A 40 14.03 9.30 -9.31
N ALA A 41 14.34 9.49 -8.02
CA ALA A 41 14.59 10.81 -7.42
C ALA A 41 16.06 11.27 -7.53
N ILE A 42 16.91 10.52 -8.25
CA ILE A 42 18.36 10.80 -8.35
C ILE A 42 18.54 12.17 -9.03
N GLY A 43 19.24 13.09 -8.37
CA GLY A 43 19.40 14.50 -8.77
C GLY A 43 18.32 15.46 -8.26
N LEU A 44 17.11 14.98 -7.92
CA LEU A 44 16.03 15.82 -7.37
C LEU A 44 16.21 16.11 -5.88
N THR A 45 16.72 15.13 -5.13
CA THR A 45 16.99 15.26 -3.68
C THR A 45 18.30 15.98 -3.37
N GLU A 46 19.16 16.16 -4.37
CA GLU A 46 20.49 16.77 -4.25
C GLU A 46 20.46 18.29 -4.39
N ASP A 47 19.45 18.84 -5.08
CA ASP A 47 19.15 20.28 -5.09
C ASP A 47 17.89 20.57 -4.25
N THR A 48 18.08 21.19 -3.10
CA THR A 48 17.00 21.59 -2.18
C THR A 48 16.00 22.55 -2.81
N SER A 49 16.42 23.34 -3.80
CA SER A 49 15.56 24.25 -4.54
C SER A 49 14.70 23.50 -5.56
N ALA A 50 15.27 22.52 -6.26
CA ALA A 50 14.52 21.61 -7.13
C ALA A 50 13.51 20.79 -6.34
N LEU A 51 13.91 20.25 -5.18
CA LEU A 51 13.02 19.51 -4.27
C LEU A 51 11.85 20.39 -3.79
N ARG A 52 12.11 21.65 -3.40
CA ARG A 52 11.05 22.58 -3.00
C ARG A 52 10.09 22.92 -4.14
N ARG A 53 10.62 23.24 -5.33
CA ARG A 53 9.78 23.49 -6.51
C ARG A 53 8.93 22.27 -6.84
N TRP A 54 9.49 21.08 -6.69
CA TRP A 54 8.77 19.83 -6.90
C TRP A 54 7.68 19.56 -5.87
N MET A 55 7.94 19.75 -4.57
CA MET A 55 6.91 19.59 -3.53
C MET A 55 5.73 20.55 -3.73
N VAL A 56 5.96 21.74 -4.28
CA VAL A 56 4.92 22.76 -4.47
C VAL A 56 4.21 22.61 -5.82
N ALA A 57 4.95 22.45 -6.91
CA ALA A 57 4.40 22.42 -8.27
C ALA A 57 4.05 21.01 -8.76
N GLY A 58 4.67 19.97 -8.20
CA GLY A 58 4.48 18.58 -8.62
C GLY A 58 3.01 18.14 -8.61
N PRO A 59 2.24 18.37 -7.54
CA PRO A 59 0.83 18.02 -7.50
C PRO A 59 0.00 18.67 -8.62
N GLU A 60 0.29 19.93 -8.95
CA GLU A 60 -0.45 20.68 -9.97
C GLU A 60 -0.07 20.25 -11.39
N VAL A 61 1.22 20.00 -11.64
CA VAL A 61 1.69 19.43 -12.92
C VAL A 61 1.06 18.06 -13.15
N SER A 62 1.06 17.18 -12.14
CA SER A 62 0.41 15.87 -12.23
C SER A 62 -1.10 15.99 -12.48
N ARG A 63 -1.78 16.97 -11.87
CA ARG A 63 -3.21 17.23 -12.11
C ARG A 63 -3.47 17.65 -13.56
N LEU A 64 -2.64 18.53 -14.12
CA LEU A 64 -2.78 19.00 -15.50
C LEU A 64 -2.53 17.88 -16.52
N VAL A 65 -1.48 17.07 -16.34
CA VAL A 65 -1.21 15.90 -17.18
C VAL A 65 -2.38 14.92 -17.15
N ALA A 66 -2.88 14.59 -15.95
CA ALA A 66 -4.02 13.69 -15.80
C ALA A 66 -5.30 14.23 -16.48
N GLY A 67 -5.53 15.54 -16.40
CA GLY A 67 -6.63 16.21 -17.10
C GLY A 67 -6.50 16.15 -18.62
N TYR A 68 -5.29 16.36 -19.14
CA TYR A 68 -5.01 16.26 -20.57
C TYR A 68 -5.23 14.84 -21.10
N GLU A 69 -4.73 13.82 -20.41
CA GLU A 69 -4.96 12.40 -20.77
C GLU A 69 -6.44 12.00 -20.77
N ALA A 70 -7.24 12.59 -19.88
CA ALA A 70 -8.68 12.35 -19.84
C ALA A 70 -9.38 13.00 -21.05
N MET A 71 -8.98 14.22 -21.40
CA MET A 71 -9.52 14.96 -22.55
C MET A 71 -9.09 14.35 -23.89
N SER A 72 -7.91 13.72 -23.96
CA SER A 72 -7.39 13.10 -25.18
C SER A 72 -8.06 11.77 -25.54
N GLY A 73 -8.99 11.28 -24.73
CA GLY A 73 -9.69 10.00 -24.97
C GLY A 73 -8.82 8.76 -24.80
N MET A 74 -7.56 8.90 -24.34
CA MET A 74 -6.64 7.78 -24.14
C MET A 74 -7.10 6.81 -23.03
N LYS A 75 -8.06 7.21 -22.18
CA LYS A 75 -8.53 6.44 -21.01
C LYS A 75 -9.85 5.67 -21.22
N ASP A 76 -10.37 5.56 -22.44
CA ASP A 76 -11.61 4.78 -22.68
C ASP A 76 -11.37 3.29 -22.97
N ALA A 77 -10.13 2.82 -23.01
CA ALA A 77 -9.85 1.39 -23.06
C ALA A 77 -9.81 0.81 -21.64
N THR A 78 -10.79 -0.05 -21.33
CA THR A 78 -10.93 -0.88 -20.11
C THR A 78 -11.52 -0.24 -18.85
N TYR A 79 -12.76 0.23 -18.97
CA TYR A 79 -13.77 0.10 -17.89
C TYR A 79 -14.14 -1.38 -17.61
N SER A 80 -13.14 -2.27 -17.49
CA SER A 80 -13.39 -3.50 -16.74
C SER A 80 -13.50 -3.09 -15.28
N SER A 81 -14.73 -3.04 -14.78
CA SER A 81 -15.03 -2.80 -13.37
C SER A 81 -14.51 -3.92 -12.46
N ARG A 82 -14.16 -5.09 -13.02
CA ARG A 82 -13.60 -6.21 -12.28
C ARG A 82 -12.10 -5.99 -12.06
N HIS A 83 -11.76 -5.59 -10.85
CA HIS A 83 -10.40 -5.80 -10.34
C HIS A 83 -10.06 -7.29 -10.45
N HIS A 84 -8.82 -7.64 -10.83
CA HIS A 84 -8.40 -9.05 -10.96
C HIS A 84 -8.57 -9.83 -9.63
N GLU A 85 -8.59 -9.12 -8.50
CA GLU A 85 -8.84 -9.65 -7.16
C GLU A 85 -10.34 -9.86 -6.85
N GLN A 86 -11.27 -9.33 -7.65
CA GLN A 86 -12.71 -9.55 -7.50
C GLN A 86 -13.18 -10.85 -8.20
N THR A 87 -12.28 -11.80 -8.42
CA THR A 87 -12.66 -13.12 -8.93
C THR A 87 -13.04 -14.05 -7.79
N ARG A 88 -13.98 -14.98 -8.03
CA ARG A 88 -14.32 -16.02 -7.03
C ARG A 88 -13.08 -16.84 -6.62
N SER A 89 -12.12 -17.02 -7.53
CA SER A 89 -10.87 -17.73 -7.25
C SER A 89 -10.00 -16.98 -6.25
N ALA A 90 -9.81 -15.67 -6.44
CA ALA A 90 -9.07 -14.82 -5.51
C ALA A 90 -9.72 -14.80 -4.11
N GLN A 91 -11.05 -14.66 -4.04
CA GLN A 91 -11.79 -14.70 -2.77
C GLN A 91 -11.65 -16.04 -2.04
N LYS A 92 -11.80 -17.18 -2.75
CA LYS A 92 -11.60 -18.52 -2.17
C LYS A 92 -10.18 -18.70 -1.65
N SER A 93 -9.18 -18.27 -2.43
CA SER A 93 -7.76 -18.38 -2.06
C SER A 93 -7.44 -17.52 -0.84
N PHE A 94 -7.93 -16.27 -0.81
CA PHE A 94 -7.77 -15.38 0.34
C PHE A 94 -8.38 -15.98 1.60
N PHE A 95 -9.63 -16.46 1.52
CA PHE A 95 -10.31 -17.06 2.66
C PHE A 95 -9.61 -18.32 3.17
N ALA A 96 -9.12 -19.17 2.28
CA ALA A 96 -8.32 -20.35 2.65
C ALA A 96 -7.04 -19.96 3.38
N LYS A 97 -6.32 -18.94 2.90
CA LYS A 97 -5.10 -18.42 3.54
C LYS A 97 -5.38 -17.83 4.92
N VAL A 98 -6.43 -17.02 5.07
CA VAL A 98 -6.84 -16.45 6.37
C VAL A 98 -7.20 -17.54 7.37
N LYS A 99 -7.94 -18.57 6.94
CA LYS A 99 -8.24 -19.73 7.78
C LYS A 99 -6.99 -20.49 8.21
N SER A 100 -6.08 -20.75 7.27
CA SER A 100 -4.82 -21.43 7.56
C SER A 100 -3.99 -20.64 8.58
N LEU A 101 -3.85 -19.33 8.38
CA LEU A 101 -3.11 -18.45 9.29
C LEU A 101 -3.75 -18.42 10.68
N SER A 102 -5.08 -18.29 10.76
CA SER A 102 -5.82 -18.30 12.03
C SER A 102 -5.66 -19.62 12.77
N ALA A 103 -5.66 -20.75 12.06
CA ALA A 103 -5.46 -22.07 12.67
C ALA A 103 -4.06 -22.19 13.26
N VAL A 104 -3.02 -21.80 12.50
CA VAL A 104 -1.63 -21.81 12.96
C VAL A 104 -1.43 -20.89 14.17
N MET A 105 -2.01 -19.68 14.17
CA MET A 105 -1.97 -18.76 15.31
C MET A 105 -2.72 -19.29 16.54
N GLN A 106 -3.78 -20.08 16.36
CA GLN A 106 -4.48 -20.72 17.48
C GLN A 106 -3.71 -21.91 18.04
N GLU A 107 -3.08 -22.70 17.17
CA GLU A 107 -2.27 -23.87 17.54
C GLU A 107 -0.99 -23.46 18.26
N MET A 108 -0.24 -22.51 17.70
CA MET A 108 0.97 -21.99 18.34
C MET A 108 0.63 -21.01 19.47
N GLY A 109 -0.59 -20.52 19.58
CA GLY A 109 -0.98 -19.54 20.57
C GLY A 109 -0.65 -18.10 20.16
N ASN A 110 -1.30 -17.16 20.84
CA ASN A 110 -1.21 -15.75 20.50
C ASN A 110 0.18 -15.17 20.81
N PRO A 111 0.96 -14.73 19.81
CA PRO A 111 2.30 -14.21 20.02
C PRO A 111 2.33 -12.94 20.89
N PHE A 112 1.22 -12.21 21.00
CA PHE A 112 1.11 -11.03 21.85
C PHE A 112 0.83 -11.35 23.33
N GLN A 113 0.62 -12.62 23.67
CA GLN A 113 0.41 -13.10 25.04
C GLN A 113 1.60 -13.96 25.53
N GLU A 114 2.69 -13.99 24.78
CA GLU A 114 3.89 -14.73 25.15
C GLU A 114 4.62 -14.00 26.29
N GLU A 115 4.83 -14.68 27.41
CA GLU A 115 5.51 -14.14 28.60
C GLU A 115 6.99 -14.55 28.62
N SER A 116 7.67 -14.45 27.48
CA SER A 116 9.11 -14.67 27.38
C SER A 116 9.85 -13.36 27.13
N ALA A 117 11.05 -13.23 27.71
CA ALA A 117 11.99 -12.16 27.38
C ALA A 117 12.73 -12.42 26.04
N ASP A 118 12.67 -13.66 25.54
CA ASP A 118 13.35 -14.08 24.33
C ASP A 118 12.60 -13.61 23.08
N LEU A 119 13.35 -13.20 22.05
CA LEU A 119 12.78 -12.92 20.73
C LEU A 119 12.47 -14.24 20.03
N LEU A 120 11.19 -14.58 19.90
CA LEU A 120 10.77 -15.83 19.26
C LEU A 120 10.43 -15.64 17.78
N VAL A 121 10.84 -16.61 16.96
CA VAL A 121 10.43 -16.72 15.56
C VAL A 121 8.97 -17.17 15.52
N LEU A 122 8.12 -16.39 14.83
CA LEU A 122 6.67 -16.51 14.93
C LEU A 122 6.12 -17.88 14.51
N ASP A 123 6.70 -18.54 13.50
CA ASP A 123 6.21 -19.80 12.94
C ASP A 123 6.86 -21.07 13.52
N THR A 124 7.94 -20.92 14.30
CA THR A 124 8.66 -22.05 14.90
C THR A 124 8.75 -21.99 16.41
N LYS A 125 8.49 -20.81 17.00
CA LYS A 125 8.74 -20.49 18.41
C LYS A 125 10.19 -20.67 18.88
N ASN A 126 11.13 -20.82 17.95
CA ASN A 126 12.55 -20.87 18.30
C ASN A 126 13.05 -19.48 18.70
N ILE A 127 14.04 -19.43 19.58
CA ILE A 127 14.75 -18.19 19.91
C ILE A 127 15.49 -17.72 18.65
N ALA A 128 15.19 -16.51 18.20
CA ALA A 128 15.74 -15.92 16.99
C ALA A 128 17.25 -15.65 17.10
N ASP A 129 17.72 -15.36 18.32
CA ASP A 129 19.14 -15.30 18.66
C ASP A 129 19.43 -16.15 19.92
N PRO A 130 19.91 -17.39 19.76
CA PRO A 130 20.16 -18.29 20.89
C PRO A 130 21.32 -17.82 21.79
N ASN A 131 22.07 -16.78 21.42
CA ASN A 131 23.22 -16.30 22.18
C ASN A 131 22.96 -14.98 22.94
N SER A 132 21.75 -14.44 22.90
CA SER A 132 21.40 -13.18 23.57
C SER A 132 21.03 -13.31 25.05
N SER A 133 21.34 -14.46 25.69
CA SER A 133 21.17 -14.69 27.14
C SER A 133 22.27 -14.08 28.00
#